data_AF-A0A2P6WB61-F1
#
_entry.id   AF-A0A2P6WB61-F1
#
_cell.length_a   1.000
_cell.length_b   1.000
_cell.length_c   1.000
_cell.angle_alpha   90.00
_cell.angle_beta   90.00
_cell.angle_gamma   90.00
#
_symmetry.space_group_name_H-M   'P 1'
#
loop_
_entity.id
_entity.type
_entity.pdbx_description
1 polymer ?
#
loop_
_entity_poly.entity_id
_entity_poly.type
_entity_poly.pdbx_seq_one_letter_code
_entity_poly.pdbx_strand_id
1 'polypeptide(L)'
;RKNLDENHGMIFMYDKSETRSFWMKNTLIPLDIIFLDSNRTIINIEKAYPEPDTADSELERYRSGAPAQYVIEVNQNFTDRNNIEVGDTVKFSVK
;
A
#
# COMPACT_ATOMS: atom_id res chain seq x y z
N ARG A 1 -7.03 -0.15 -12.70
CA ARG A 1 -8.02 0.95 -12.94
C ARG A 1 -7.29 2.14 -13.52
N LYS A 2 -7.94 3.04 -14.28
CA LYS A 2 -7.31 4.25 -14.86
C LYS A 2 -7.39 5.49 -13.95
N ASN A 3 -8.24 5.44 -12.92
CA ASN A 3 -8.38 6.49 -11.92
C ASN A 3 -8.80 5.87 -10.58
N LEU A 4 -8.49 6.56 -9.49
CA LEU A 4 -8.98 6.35 -8.14
C LEU A 4 -9.32 7.74 -7.59
N ASP A 5 -10.53 7.93 -7.09
CA ASP A 5 -10.93 9.24 -6.54
C ASP A 5 -10.06 9.60 -5.32
N GLU A 6 -9.84 10.88 -5.08
CA GLU A 6 -8.85 11.37 -4.10
C GLU A 6 -9.06 10.81 -2.68
N ASN A 7 -10.31 10.64 -2.27
CA ASN A 7 -10.69 10.12 -0.94
C ASN A 7 -11.05 8.63 -0.96
N HIS A 8 -10.62 7.90 -1.99
CA HIS A 8 -10.84 6.46 -2.11
C HIS A 8 -9.52 5.71 -2.00
N GLY A 9 -9.63 4.47 -1.53
CA GLY A 9 -8.52 3.54 -1.43
C GLY A 9 -9.01 2.10 -1.48
N MET A 10 -8.06 1.18 -1.42
CA MET A 10 -8.31 -0.24 -1.26
C MET A 10 -7.60 -0.72 0.00
N ILE A 11 -8.27 -1.54 0.80
CA ILE A 11 -7.66 -2.21 1.96
C ILE A 11 -7.60 -3.71 1.68
N PHE A 12 -6.41 -4.27 1.86
CA PHE A 12 -6.15 -5.69 1.86
C PHE A 12 -6.05 -6.13 3.33
N MET A 13 -6.88 -7.08 3.73
CA MET A 13 -6.90 -7.63 5.09
C MET A 13 -6.49 -9.10 5.04
N TYR A 14 -5.49 -9.47 5.83
CA TYR A 14 -4.98 -10.84 5.87
C TYR A 14 -5.21 -11.47 7.25
N ASP A 15 -5.50 -12.76 7.29
CA ASP A 15 -5.74 -13.49 8.54
C ASP A 15 -4.48 -13.60 9.43
N LYS A 16 -3.30 -13.58 8.81
CA LYS A 16 -2.01 -13.70 9.49
C LYS A 16 -1.13 -12.50 9.19
N SER A 17 -0.28 -12.13 10.15
CA SER A 17 0.75 -11.12 9.94
C SER A 17 2.01 -11.78 9.36
N GLU A 18 2.40 -11.37 8.15
CA GLU A 18 3.57 -11.90 7.42
C GLU A 18 4.18 -10.78 6.57
N THR A 19 5.40 -10.97 6.07
CA THR A 19 5.96 -10.02 5.09
C THR A 19 5.09 -10.00 3.84
N ARG A 20 4.62 -8.81 3.46
CA ARG A 20 3.80 -8.58 2.27
C ARG A 20 4.66 -7.99 1.17
N SER A 21 4.34 -8.32 -0.08
CA SER A 21 5.03 -7.80 -1.26
C SER A 21 4.02 -7.48 -2.34
N PHE A 22 4.14 -6.31 -2.92
CA PHE A 22 3.32 -5.81 -4.01
C PHE A 22 4.21 -5.49 -5.22
N TRP A 23 3.57 -5.31 -6.37
CA TRP A 23 4.17 -4.94 -7.65
C TRP A 23 3.18 -4.05 -8.41
N MET A 24 3.62 -3.44 -9.51
CA MET A 24 2.79 -2.49 -10.26
C MET A 24 2.55 -2.87 -11.73
N LYS A 25 2.81 -4.12 -12.13
CA LYS A 25 2.73 -4.62 -13.53
C LYS A 25 1.46 -4.20 -14.29
N ASN A 26 0.30 -4.31 -13.66
CA ASN A 26 -1.01 -4.04 -14.27
C ASN A 26 -1.74 -2.86 -13.61
N THR A 27 -1.02 -2.06 -12.83
CA THR A 27 -1.57 -0.90 -12.13
C THR A 27 -1.22 0.36 -12.91
N LEU A 28 -2.23 1.04 -13.44
CA LEU A 28 -2.05 2.15 -14.40
C LEU A 28 -1.88 3.52 -13.73
N ILE A 29 -2.02 3.60 -12.40
CA ILE A 29 -1.92 4.83 -11.63
C ILE A 29 -0.85 4.66 -10.55
N PRO A 30 -0.09 5.71 -10.22
CA PRO A 30 0.84 5.67 -9.10
C PRO A 30 0.08 5.62 -7.77
N LEU A 31 0.61 4.86 -6.81
CA LEU A 31 -0.03 4.63 -5.51
C LEU A 31 0.95 4.85 -4.36
N ASP A 32 0.42 5.27 -3.21
CA ASP A 32 1.08 5.03 -1.93
C ASP A 32 0.63 3.66 -1.42
N ILE A 33 1.56 2.76 -1.13
CA ILE A 33 1.29 1.45 -0.53
C ILE A 33 1.67 1.53 0.95
N ILE A 34 0.67 1.49 1.82
CA ILE A 34 0.81 1.69 3.26
C ILE A 34 0.69 0.34 3.96
N PHE A 35 1.80 -0.16 4.53
CA PHE A 35 1.81 -1.43 5.25
C PHE A 35 1.51 -1.21 6.74
N LEU A 36 0.59 -2.00 7.29
CA LEU A 36 0.18 -1.92 8.70
C LEU A 36 0.44 -3.23 9.44
N ASP A 37 0.88 -3.12 10.69
CA ASP A 37 0.98 -4.26 11.61
C ASP A 37 -0.39 -4.73 12.12
N SER A 38 -0.42 -5.75 12.97
CA SER A 38 -1.67 -6.28 13.56
C SER A 38 -2.39 -5.28 14.48
N ASN A 39 -1.66 -4.31 15.02
CA ASN A 39 -2.20 -3.22 15.84
C ASN A 39 -2.69 -2.04 14.98
N ARG A 40 -2.60 -2.15 13.65
CA ARG A 40 -2.97 -1.13 12.66
C ARG A 40 -2.05 0.09 12.68
N THR A 41 -0.81 -0.11 13.11
CA THR A 41 0.26 0.90 13.09
C THR A 41 1.00 0.82 11.76
N ILE A 42 1.30 1.97 11.15
CA ILE A 42 2.06 2.05 9.90
C ILE A 42 3.50 1.58 10.13
N ILE A 43 3.90 0.56 9.36
CA ILE A 43 5.25 -0.02 9.34
C ILE A 43 6.15 0.77 8.38
N ASN A 44 5.70 0.90 7.12
CA ASN A 44 6.37 1.66 6.07
C ASN A 44 5.35 2.06 4.99
N ILE A 45 5.73 3.07 4.22
CA ILE A 45 4.95 3.60 3.10
C ILE A 45 5.85 3.54 1.87
N GLU A 46 5.38 2.88 0.82
CA GLU A 46 6.10 2.78 -0.45
C GLU A 46 5.45 3.66 -1.51
N LYS A 47 6.26 4.45 -2.23
CA LYS A 47 5.82 5.25 -3.38
C LYS A 47 5.93 4.40 -4.64
N ALA A 48 4.82 3.83 -5.05
CA ALA A 48 4.78 2.85 -6.13
C ALA A 48 4.38 3.48 -7.47
N TYR A 49 5.07 3.11 -8.54
CA TYR A 49 4.84 3.64 -9.89
C TYR A 49 4.40 2.53 -10.84
N PRO A 50 3.52 2.82 -11.83
CA PRO A 50 3.18 1.87 -12.88
C PRO A 50 4.40 1.31 -13.62
N GLU A 51 4.41 0.00 -13.84
CA GLU A 51 5.46 -0.70 -14.61
C GLU A 51 4.85 -1.47 -15.78
N PRO A 52 4.23 -0.78 -16.76
CA PRO A 52 3.66 -1.45 -17.93
C PRO A 52 4.77 -2.11 -18.74
N ASP A 53 4.46 -3.27 -19.32
CA ASP A 53 5.35 -4.00 -20.23
C ASP A 53 6.68 -4.51 -19.62
N THR A 54 6.84 -4.44 -18.30
CA THR A 54 7.99 -5.01 -17.57
C THR A 54 7.83 -6.52 -17.36
N ALA A 55 8.92 -7.28 -17.56
CA ALA A 55 8.94 -8.72 -17.33
C ALA A 55 8.83 -9.07 -15.83
N ASP A 56 8.23 -10.21 -15.48
CA ASP A 56 7.93 -10.56 -14.08
C ASP A 56 9.17 -10.63 -13.17
N SER A 57 10.32 -10.97 -13.76
CA SER A 57 11.62 -11.06 -13.10
C SER A 57 12.26 -9.70 -12.81
N GLU A 58 11.80 -8.64 -13.47
CA GLU A 58 12.37 -7.29 -13.40
C GLU A 58 11.48 -6.31 -12.63
N LEU A 59 10.25 -6.72 -12.29
CA LEU A 59 9.31 -5.89 -11.53
C LEU A 59 9.85 -5.53 -10.15
N GLU A 60 9.74 -4.25 -9.80
CA GLU A 60 10.06 -3.76 -8.47
C GLU A 60 9.12 -4.39 -7.43
N ARG A 61 9.69 -4.72 -6.27
CA ARG A 61 8.97 -5.42 -5.20
C ARG A 61 8.88 -4.52 -3.98
N TYR A 62 7.76 -3.81 -3.90
CA TYR A 62 7.41 -3.01 -2.73
C TYR A 62 7.04 -3.93 -1.57
N ARG A 63 7.91 -4.00 -0.56
CA ARG A 63 7.81 -4.96 0.55
C ARG A 63 7.50 -4.26 1.86
N SER A 64 6.77 -4.93 2.73
CA SER A 64 6.65 -4.50 4.10
C SER A 64 7.99 -4.66 4.83
N GLY A 65 8.39 -3.65 5.61
CA GLY A 65 9.63 -3.68 6.41
C GLY A 65 9.56 -4.65 7.60
N ALA A 66 8.36 -5.09 7.97
CA ALA A 66 8.07 -6.05 9.03
C ALA A 66 6.81 -6.85 8.67
N PRO A 67 6.41 -7.88 9.45
CA PRO A 67 5.16 -8.59 9.25
C PRO A 67 3.96 -7.63 9.25
N ALA A 68 3.22 -7.59 8.15
CA ALA A 68 2.05 -6.75 7.96
C ALA A 68 0.78 -7.61 7.90
N GLN A 69 -0.25 -7.18 8.64
CA GLN A 69 -1.57 -7.80 8.63
C GLN A 69 -2.55 -7.07 7.69
N TYR A 70 -2.30 -5.79 7.44
CA TYR A 70 -3.13 -4.98 6.54
C TYR A 70 -2.25 -4.18 5.59
N VAL A 71 -2.79 -3.91 4.39
CA VAL A 71 -2.16 -3.01 3.42
C VAL A 71 -3.23 -2.09 2.87
N ILE A 72 -2.93 -0.80 2.76
CA ILE A 72 -3.82 0.21 2.19
C ILE A 72 -3.16 0.80 0.95
N GLU A 73 -3.89 0.81 -0.16
CA GLU A 73 -3.50 1.50 -1.39
C GLU A 73 -4.37 2.75 -1.57
N VAL A 74 -3.72 3.90 -1.76
CA VAL A 74 -4.34 5.20 -2.07
C VAL A 74 -3.56 5.86 -3.20
N ASN A 75 -4.10 6.93 -3.79
CA ASN A 75 -3.37 7.71 -4.78
C ASN A 75 -2.00 8.14 -4.25
N GLN A 76 -0.97 8.10 -5.10
CA GLN A 76 0.36 8.54 -4.70
C GLN A 76 0.35 9.99 -4.17
N ASN A 77 1.21 10.24 -3.18
CA ASN A 77 1.31 11.51 -2.44
C ASN A 77 0.06 11.84 -1.61
N PHE A 78 -0.85 10.89 -1.40
CA PHE A 78 -1.92 11.07 -0.42
C PHE A 78 -1.34 11.17 0.99
N THR A 79 -0.35 10.34 1.32
CA THR A 79 0.27 10.36 2.65
C THR A 79 0.96 11.69 2.93
N ASP A 80 1.68 12.22 1.94
CA ASP A 80 2.45 13.46 2.09
C ASP A 80 1.52 14.66 2.24
N ARG A 81 0.45 14.71 1.43
CA ARG A 81 -0.56 15.79 1.50
C ARG A 81 -1.32 15.82 2.82
N ASN A 82 -1.41 14.68 3.49
CA ASN A 82 -2.14 14.53 4.75
C ASN A 82 -1.22 14.39 5.97
N ASN A 83 0.11 14.54 5.81
CA ASN A 83 1.11 14.34 6.87
C ASN A 83 0.96 13.00 7.60
N ILE A 84 0.75 11.92 6.83
CA ILE A 84 0.67 10.55 7.35
C ILE A 84 2.07 9.94 7.33
N GLU A 85 2.51 9.44 8.47
CA GLU A 85 3.88 9.01 8.68
C GLU A 85 3.97 7.60 9.29
N VAL A 86 5.17 7.02 9.24
CA VAL A 86 5.46 5.74 9.90
C VAL A 86 5.23 5.87 11.41
N GLY A 87 4.51 4.92 12.00
CA GLY A 87 4.11 4.95 13.41
C GLY A 87 2.70 5.49 13.65
N ASP A 88 2.04 6.12 12.67
CA ASP A 88 0.64 6.50 12.79
C ASP A 88 -0.27 5.27 12.88
N THR A 89 -1.44 5.43 13.50
CA THR A 89 -2.43 4.36 13.66
C THR A 89 -3.65 4.59 12.78
N VAL A 90 -4.08 3.54 12.06
CA VAL A 90 -5.27 3.58 11.21
C VAL A 90 -6.47 2.94 11.91
N LYS A 91 -7.62 3.62 11.87
CA LYS A 91 -8.88 3.12 12.43
C LYS A 91 -9.86 2.75 11.32
N PHE A 92 -10.32 1.51 11.33
CA PHE A 92 -11.39 1.02 10.46
C PHE A 92 -12.21 -0.07 11.19
N SER A 93 -13.43 -0.30 10.71
CA SER A 93 -14.29 -1.39 11.18
C SER A 93 -14.88 -2.09 9.97
N VAL A 94 -14.89 -3.41 10.00
CA VAL A 94 -15.59 -4.23 9.00
C VAL A 94 -16.95 -4.56 9.59
N LYS A 95 -18.01 -4.37 8.81
CA LYS A 95 -19.37 -4.79 9.19
C LYS A 95 -19.56 -6.27 8.92
#